data_AF-A0A814MR37-F1
#
_entry.id   AF-A0A814MR37-F1
#
_cell.length_a   1.000
_cell.length_b   1.000
_cell.length_c   1.000
_cell.angle_alpha   90.00
_cell.angle_beta   90.00
_cell.angle_gamma   90.00
#
_symmetry.space_group_name_H-M   'P 1'
#
loop_
_entity.id
_entity.type
_entity.pdbx_description
1 polymer ?
#
loop_
_entity_poly.entity_id
_entity_poly.type
_entity_poly.pdbx_seq_one_letter_code
_entity_poly.pdbx_strand_id
1 'polypeptide(L)'
;MAGLERAYEQFLTNSDPDRSREEQLNKPLELTIDVRLQNILNEEIERTAKEFSAKGAVGIIANPNNGEILAFVSKPDFDPHYPNLAKPEELFNMASLGIYEMGSVFKALTMAVAFDVNCITMNDAYDTSYLKVGGFNIKDTHYIPGWHSVSEIFLHSSNTGATQIIFEVGKQQFKEYLKKLGLLDQLKIEIPERGTPLFPSDKRWSDLTTAIMSYGYGLSVIYPTKDQYVSQAASVQVKTEEVEGAAEECVKKEALDDTHDSVVTGATSSGGEDLATDSLMSEVPVIGADNIS
;
A
#
# COMPACT_ATOMS: atom_id res chain seq x y z
N MET A 1 0.26 -28.95 5.64
CA MET A 1 -0.09 -27.76 6.43
C MET A 1 0.53 -26.55 5.72
N ALA A 2 -0.25 -25.51 5.47
CA ALA A 2 0.13 -24.33 4.69
C ALA A 2 -0.50 -23.07 5.31
N GLY A 3 -0.13 -21.88 4.83
CA GLY A 3 -0.70 -20.62 5.27
C GLY A 3 -0.40 -20.30 6.75
N LEU A 4 -1.34 -19.62 7.41
CA LEU A 4 -1.20 -19.22 8.81
C LEU A 4 -1.01 -20.41 9.75
N GLU A 5 -1.60 -21.57 9.47
CA GLU A 5 -1.39 -22.76 10.32
C GLU A 5 0.07 -23.22 10.33
N ARG A 6 0.75 -23.09 9.19
CA ARG A 6 2.19 -23.38 9.10
C ARG A 6 3.01 -22.29 9.79
N ALA A 7 2.67 -21.02 9.59
CA ALA A 7 3.39 -19.90 10.22
C ALA A 7 3.30 -19.93 11.75
N TYR A 8 2.14 -20.31 12.29
CA TYR A 8 1.84 -20.32 13.72
C TYR A 8 1.76 -21.73 14.31
N GLU A 9 2.38 -22.73 13.68
CA GLU A 9 2.30 -24.14 14.11
C GLU A 9 2.65 -24.32 15.60
N GLN A 10 3.73 -23.68 16.07
CA GLN A 10 4.17 -23.76 17.47
C GLN A 10 3.17 -23.12 18.44
N PHE A 11 2.57 -22.00 18.04
CA PHE A 11 1.54 -21.30 18.80
C PHE A 11 0.27 -22.15 18.89
N LEU A 12 -0.21 -22.68 17.75
CA LEU A 12 -1.47 -23.42 17.66
C LEU A 12 -1.39 -24.80 18.31
N THR A 13 -0.22 -25.42 18.32
CA THR A 13 0.01 -26.74 18.94
C THR A 13 0.46 -26.64 20.40
N ASN A 14 0.63 -25.43 20.95
CA ASN A 14 1.18 -25.19 22.28
C ASN A 14 2.54 -25.87 22.52
N SER A 15 3.34 -25.99 21.45
CA SER A 15 4.67 -26.62 21.48
C SER A 15 5.80 -25.60 21.61
N ASP A 16 5.46 -24.31 21.76
CA ASP A 16 6.41 -23.23 22.01
C ASP A 16 7.08 -23.40 23.39
N PRO A 17 8.41 -23.67 23.43
CA PRO A 17 9.13 -23.93 24.68
C PRO A 17 9.31 -22.69 25.55
N ASP A 18 9.13 -21.48 25.00
CA ASP A 18 9.34 -20.21 25.70
C ASP A 18 8.07 -19.72 26.40
N ARG A 19 6.93 -20.40 26.24
CA ARG A 19 5.65 -20.06 26.89
C ARG A 19 5.45 -20.79 28.21
N SER A 20 4.91 -20.08 29.19
CA SER A 20 4.48 -20.72 30.44
C SER A 20 3.29 -21.65 30.19
N ARG A 21 3.14 -22.69 31.04
CA ARG A 21 2.05 -23.67 30.93
C ARG A 21 0.64 -23.03 31.04
N GLU A 22 0.53 -21.87 31.68
CA GLU A 22 -0.69 -21.07 31.76
C GLU A 22 -0.94 -20.26 30.48
N GLU A 23 0.10 -19.78 29.79
CA GLU A 23 -0.03 -19.13 28.47
C GLU A 23 -0.27 -20.12 27.32
N GLN A 24 0.16 -21.36 27.49
CA GLN A 24 -0.05 -22.48 26.56
C GLN A 24 -1.48 -23.02 26.58
N LEU A 25 -2.35 -22.58 27.49
CA LEU A 25 -3.75 -23.02 27.52
C LEU A 25 -4.65 -21.98 26.85
N ASN A 26 -5.18 -22.33 25.67
CA ASN A 26 -6.40 -21.76 25.08
C ASN A 26 -6.39 -20.27 24.65
N LYS A 27 -5.25 -19.66 24.31
CA LYS A 27 -5.28 -18.35 23.65
C LYS A 27 -5.55 -18.50 22.14
N PRO A 28 -6.70 -18.01 21.62
CA PRO A 28 -6.94 -18.02 20.18
C PRO A 28 -5.94 -17.11 19.46
N LEU A 29 -5.59 -17.46 18.23
CA LEU A 29 -4.90 -16.55 17.33
C LEU A 29 -5.92 -15.53 16.82
N GLU A 30 -5.83 -14.29 17.30
CA GLU A 30 -6.67 -13.19 16.84
C GLU A 30 -6.12 -12.63 15.53
N LEU A 31 -7.00 -12.47 14.54
CA LEU A 31 -6.69 -11.92 13.22
C LEU A 31 -7.34 -10.55 13.06
N THR A 32 -6.76 -9.71 12.20
CA THR A 32 -7.34 -8.42 11.79
C THR A 32 -8.51 -8.57 10.81
N ILE A 33 -8.75 -9.78 10.31
CA ILE A 33 -9.78 -10.08 9.32
C ILE A 33 -11.18 -9.85 9.91
N ASP A 34 -11.95 -8.98 9.27
CA ASP A 34 -13.38 -8.84 9.52
C ASP A 34 -14.14 -9.85 8.65
N VAL A 35 -14.76 -10.84 9.27
CA VAL A 35 -15.49 -11.92 8.58
C VAL A 35 -16.58 -11.39 7.65
N ARG A 36 -17.19 -10.23 7.96
CA ARG A 36 -18.22 -9.63 7.11
C ARG A 36 -17.61 -9.08 5.82
N LEU A 37 -16.49 -8.36 5.94
CA LEU A 37 -15.76 -7.84 4.78
C LEU A 37 -15.16 -8.98 3.96
N GLN A 38 -14.60 -10.00 4.62
CA GLN A 38 -14.09 -11.20 3.97
C GLN A 38 -15.16 -11.89 3.12
N ASN A 39 -16.37 -12.08 3.67
CA ASN A 39 -17.45 -12.74 2.95
C ASN A 39 -17.92 -11.91 1.74
N ILE A 40 -18.15 -10.61 1.93
CA ILE A 40 -18.56 -9.69 0.85
C ILE A 40 -17.52 -9.70 -0.27
N LEU A 41 -16.23 -9.56 0.10
CA LEU A 41 -15.15 -9.56 -0.87
C LEU A 41 -15.03 -10.89 -1.60
N ASN A 42 -15.16 -12.01 -0.89
CA ASN A 42 -15.10 -13.34 -1.48
C ASN A 42 -16.20 -13.56 -2.54
N GLU A 43 -17.45 -13.20 -2.21
CA GLU A 43 -18.58 -13.30 -3.14
C GLU A 43 -18.37 -12.41 -4.37
N GLU A 44 -17.90 -11.18 -4.17
CA GLU A 44 -17.69 -10.22 -5.26
C GLU A 44 -16.56 -10.64 -6.19
N ILE A 45 -15.43 -11.10 -5.63
CA ILE A 45 -14.28 -11.58 -6.41
C ILE A 45 -14.65 -12.85 -7.17
N GLU A 46 -15.40 -13.77 -6.56
CA GLU A 46 -15.88 -14.97 -7.26
C GLU A 46 -16.84 -14.62 -8.40
N ARG A 47 -17.78 -13.70 -8.17
CA ARG A 47 -18.70 -13.22 -9.22
C ARG A 47 -17.92 -12.59 -10.37
N THR A 48 -17.01 -11.67 -10.07
CA THR A 48 -16.18 -10.96 -11.05
C THR A 48 -15.31 -11.94 -11.84
N ALA A 49 -14.68 -12.91 -11.17
CA ALA A 49 -13.87 -13.92 -11.82
C ALA A 49 -14.68 -14.75 -12.83
N LYS A 50 -15.94 -15.10 -12.49
CA LYS A 50 -16.84 -15.81 -13.40
C LYS A 50 -17.29 -14.94 -14.57
N GLU A 51 -17.73 -13.70 -14.29
CA GLU A 51 -18.20 -12.75 -15.30
C GLU A 51 -17.14 -12.51 -16.38
N PHE A 52 -15.89 -12.27 -15.98
CA PHE A 52 -14.79 -12.01 -16.90
C PHE A 52 -14.05 -13.28 -17.35
N SER A 53 -14.51 -14.46 -16.95
CA SER A 53 -13.82 -15.74 -17.22
C SER A 53 -12.33 -15.71 -16.86
N ALA A 54 -12.01 -15.06 -15.75
CA ALA A 54 -10.65 -14.87 -15.28
C ALA A 54 -10.05 -16.21 -14.82
N LYS A 55 -8.78 -16.44 -15.16
CA LYS A 55 -8.04 -17.63 -14.67
C LYS A 55 -7.76 -17.58 -13.17
N GLY A 56 -7.76 -16.37 -12.61
CA GLY A 56 -7.52 -16.11 -11.20
C GLY A 56 -7.92 -14.67 -10.86
N ALA A 57 -8.24 -14.43 -9.59
CA ALA A 57 -8.64 -13.12 -9.11
C ALA A 57 -8.21 -12.94 -7.65
N VAL A 58 -7.89 -11.70 -7.28
CA VAL A 58 -7.42 -11.32 -5.95
C VAL A 58 -8.23 -10.14 -5.46
N GLY A 59 -8.61 -10.16 -4.19
CA GLY A 59 -9.23 -9.03 -3.51
C GLY A 59 -8.58 -8.84 -2.15
N ILE A 60 -8.23 -7.59 -1.81
CA ILE A 60 -7.62 -7.25 -0.53
C ILE A 60 -8.24 -5.95 -0.03
N ILE A 61 -8.67 -5.92 1.24
CA ILE A 61 -9.15 -4.72 1.92
C ILE A 61 -8.19 -4.46 3.08
N ALA A 62 -7.62 -3.25 3.11
CA ALA A 62 -6.69 -2.81 4.13
C ALA A 62 -7.16 -1.51 4.79
N ASN A 63 -6.85 -1.32 6.07
CA ASN A 63 -7.02 -0.05 6.75
C ASN A 63 -5.89 0.90 6.33
N PRO A 64 -6.18 2.08 5.75
CA PRO A 64 -5.14 2.97 5.22
C PRO A 64 -4.28 3.63 6.30
N ASN A 65 -4.75 3.70 7.55
CA ASN A 65 -4.04 4.39 8.63
C ASN A 65 -2.98 3.53 9.30
N ASN A 66 -3.24 2.22 9.38
CA ASN A 66 -2.38 1.28 10.10
C ASN A 66 -2.09 0.02 9.29
N GLY A 67 -2.46 -0.07 8.01
CA GLY A 67 -2.15 -1.22 7.16
C GLY A 67 -2.68 -2.59 7.61
N GLU A 68 -3.62 -2.64 8.56
CA GLU A 68 -4.25 -3.91 8.95
C GLU A 68 -5.07 -4.47 7.80
N ILE A 69 -4.94 -5.77 7.54
CA ILE A 69 -5.70 -6.45 6.50
C ILE A 69 -7.03 -6.92 7.06
N LEU A 70 -8.10 -6.33 6.53
CA LEU A 70 -9.47 -6.60 6.96
C LEU A 70 -10.12 -7.72 6.15
N ALA A 71 -9.65 -7.94 4.92
CA ALA A 71 -10.04 -9.06 4.08
C ALA A 71 -8.95 -9.42 3.06
N PHE A 72 -8.80 -10.70 2.76
CA PHE A 72 -7.75 -11.27 1.92
C PHE A 72 -8.28 -12.48 1.15
N VAL A 73 -8.50 -12.31 -0.15
CA VAL A 73 -9.13 -13.32 -1.03
C VAL A 73 -8.22 -13.59 -2.22
N SER A 74 -8.06 -14.88 -2.53
CA SER A 74 -7.44 -15.39 -3.75
C SER A 74 -8.37 -16.43 -4.34
N LYS A 75 -8.65 -16.35 -5.64
CA LYS A 75 -9.44 -17.33 -6.39
C LYS A 75 -8.66 -17.83 -7.62
N PRO A 76 -8.77 -19.11 -8.00
CA PRO A 76 -9.56 -20.13 -7.32
C PRO A 76 -8.93 -20.54 -5.98
N ASP A 77 -9.77 -21.01 -5.05
CA ASP A 77 -9.38 -21.50 -3.73
C ASP A 77 -9.90 -22.93 -3.51
N PHE A 78 -9.68 -23.48 -2.32
CA PHE A 78 -10.04 -24.84 -1.95
C PHE A 78 -10.78 -24.89 -0.61
N ASP A 79 -11.51 -25.98 -0.38
CA ASP A 79 -12.08 -26.28 0.94
C ASP A 79 -10.98 -26.83 1.87
N PRO A 80 -10.60 -26.11 2.94
CA PRO A 80 -9.57 -26.57 3.86
C PRO A 80 -9.96 -27.82 4.65
N HIS A 81 -11.23 -28.24 4.67
CA HIS A 81 -11.63 -29.54 5.24
C HIS A 81 -11.17 -30.73 4.38
N TYR A 82 -10.95 -30.52 3.07
CA TYR A 82 -10.54 -31.55 2.12
C TYR A 82 -9.35 -31.11 1.25
N PRO A 83 -8.20 -30.74 1.84
CA PRO A 83 -7.08 -30.15 1.12
C PRO A 83 -6.45 -31.10 0.09
N ASN A 84 -6.60 -32.42 0.28
CA ASN A 84 -6.09 -33.43 -0.65
C ASN A 84 -6.84 -33.46 -2.00
N LEU A 85 -8.02 -32.82 -2.07
CA LEU A 85 -8.81 -32.69 -3.30
C LEU A 85 -8.46 -31.42 -4.09
N ALA A 86 -7.71 -30.50 -3.47
CA ALA A 86 -7.34 -29.23 -4.08
C ALA A 86 -6.39 -29.43 -5.27
N LYS A 87 -6.64 -28.69 -6.34
CA LYS A 87 -5.74 -28.61 -7.49
C LYS A 87 -4.54 -27.71 -7.18
N PRO A 88 -3.43 -27.86 -7.91
CA PRO A 88 -2.27 -26.99 -7.75
C PRO A 88 -2.58 -25.50 -7.85
N GLU A 89 -3.45 -25.08 -8.78
CA GLU A 89 -3.86 -23.67 -8.90
C GLU A 89 -4.67 -23.15 -7.70
N GLU A 90 -5.44 -24.00 -7.02
CA GLU A 90 -6.27 -23.64 -5.86
C GLU A 90 -5.43 -23.47 -4.59
N LEU A 91 -4.29 -24.17 -4.52
CA LEU A 91 -3.31 -24.03 -3.44
C LEU A 91 -2.41 -22.79 -3.60
N PHE A 92 -2.44 -22.13 -4.76
CA PHE A 92 -1.64 -20.95 -5.04
C PHE A 92 -2.35 -19.68 -4.56
N ASN A 93 -1.90 -19.15 -3.42
CA ASN A 93 -2.40 -17.88 -2.90
C ASN A 93 -1.86 -16.70 -3.72
N MET A 94 -2.62 -16.23 -4.71
CA MET A 94 -2.23 -15.13 -5.59
C MET A 94 -2.06 -13.81 -4.84
N ALA A 95 -2.75 -13.62 -3.73
CA ALA A 95 -2.67 -12.41 -2.93
C ALA A 95 -1.33 -12.27 -2.20
N SER A 96 -0.61 -13.37 -1.95
CA SER A 96 0.69 -13.36 -1.28
C SER A 96 1.85 -13.82 -2.17
N LEU A 97 1.63 -14.75 -3.09
CA LEU A 97 2.63 -15.30 -4.01
C LEU A 97 2.62 -14.63 -5.39
N GLY A 98 1.48 -14.06 -5.80
CA GLY A 98 1.30 -13.50 -7.13
C GLY A 98 2.10 -12.21 -7.31
N ILE A 99 2.97 -12.21 -8.32
CA ILE A 99 3.72 -11.03 -8.75
C ILE A 99 3.24 -10.60 -10.13
N TYR A 100 2.92 -9.32 -10.28
CA TYR A 100 2.31 -8.78 -11.48
C TYR A 100 2.95 -7.45 -11.89
N GLU A 101 3.03 -7.20 -13.19
CA GLU A 101 3.29 -5.85 -13.70
C GLU A 101 2.01 -5.02 -13.51
N MET A 102 2.13 -3.92 -12.78
CA MET A 102 0.98 -3.11 -12.35
C MET A 102 0.37 -2.29 -13.49
N GLY A 103 1.13 -2.08 -14.58
CA GLY A 103 0.72 -1.22 -15.69
C GLY A 103 0.36 0.19 -15.23
N SER A 104 -0.63 0.80 -15.88
CA SER A 104 -0.95 2.23 -15.66
C SER A 104 -1.38 2.58 -14.24
N VAL A 105 -1.82 1.62 -13.41
CA VAL A 105 -2.09 1.86 -11.98
C VAL A 105 -0.85 2.42 -11.27
N PHE A 106 0.34 2.03 -11.73
CA PHE A 106 1.61 2.48 -11.18
C PHE A 106 1.89 3.98 -11.39
N LYS A 107 1.24 4.64 -12.35
CA LYS A 107 1.45 6.08 -12.60
C LYS A 107 1.04 6.93 -11.41
N ALA A 108 0.03 6.51 -10.64
CA ALA A 108 -0.33 7.21 -9.40
C ALA A 108 0.86 7.29 -8.45
N LEU A 109 1.63 6.21 -8.32
CA LEU A 109 2.85 6.21 -7.53
C LEU A 109 3.94 7.09 -8.15
N THR A 110 4.16 7.01 -9.47
CA THR A 110 5.12 7.87 -10.18
C THR A 110 4.83 9.35 -9.93
N MET A 111 3.57 9.77 -10.01
CA MET A 111 3.15 11.15 -9.72
C MET A 111 3.39 11.50 -8.25
N ALA A 112 3.01 10.61 -7.33
CA ALA A 112 3.22 10.83 -5.89
C ALA A 112 4.71 11.04 -5.56
N VAL A 113 5.60 10.24 -6.16
CA VAL A 113 7.06 10.41 -6.00
C VAL A 113 7.50 11.77 -6.53
N ALA A 114 7.05 12.18 -7.72
CA ALA A 114 7.42 13.45 -8.32
C ALA A 114 6.95 14.66 -7.49
N PHE A 115 5.75 14.59 -6.91
CA PHE A 115 5.28 15.60 -5.95
C PHE A 115 6.07 15.59 -4.65
N ASP A 116 6.38 14.42 -4.08
CA ASP A 116 7.10 14.31 -2.80
C ASP A 116 8.52 14.90 -2.88
N VAL A 117 9.18 14.76 -4.04
CA VAL A 117 10.50 15.38 -4.28
C VAL A 117 10.40 16.85 -4.71
N ASN A 118 9.20 17.40 -4.83
CA ASN A 118 8.89 18.76 -5.26
C ASN A 118 9.50 19.14 -6.61
N CYS A 119 9.59 18.19 -7.55
CA CYS A 119 10.10 18.49 -8.90
C CYS A 119 9.02 18.94 -9.87
N ILE A 120 7.75 18.69 -9.56
CA ILE A 120 6.60 19.09 -10.39
C ILE A 120 5.51 19.82 -9.60
N THR A 121 4.68 20.57 -10.32
CA THR A 121 3.41 21.15 -9.88
C THR A 121 2.26 20.71 -10.80
N MET A 122 1.01 20.84 -10.34
CA MET A 122 -0.17 20.49 -11.15
C MET A 122 -0.31 21.31 -12.44
N ASN A 123 0.36 22.47 -12.51
CA ASN A 123 0.33 23.39 -13.64
C ASN A 123 1.49 23.18 -14.62
N ASP A 124 2.49 22.38 -14.26
CA ASP A 124 3.59 22.07 -15.16
C ASP A 124 3.05 21.29 -16.36
N ALA A 125 3.67 21.47 -17.52
CA ALA A 125 3.20 20.90 -18.76
C ALA A 125 4.33 20.21 -19.52
N TYR A 126 3.98 19.15 -20.25
CA TYR A 126 4.91 18.36 -21.05
C TYR A 126 4.33 18.12 -22.43
N ASP A 127 5.19 18.11 -23.45
CA ASP A 127 4.80 17.70 -24.80
C ASP A 127 4.71 16.18 -24.88
N THR A 128 3.50 15.65 -25.08
CA THR A 128 3.25 14.20 -25.18
C THR A 128 3.19 13.71 -26.63
N SER A 129 3.60 14.53 -27.60
CA SER A 129 3.58 14.18 -29.03
C SER A 129 4.57 13.07 -29.40
N TYR A 130 5.78 13.10 -28.84
CA TYR A 130 6.82 12.13 -29.20
C TYR A 130 7.92 12.07 -28.16
N LEU A 131 8.31 10.86 -27.76
CA LEU A 131 9.45 10.66 -26.88
C LEU A 131 10.21 9.38 -27.24
N LYS A 132 11.52 9.51 -27.39
CA LYS A 132 12.42 8.39 -27.67
C LYS A 132 13.40 8.20 -26.52
N VAL A 133 13.43 6.99 -25.95
CA VAL A 133 14.32 6.62 -24.85
C VAL A 133 15.08 5.37 -25.23
N GLY A 134 16.41 5.40 -25.13
CA GLY A 134 17.25 4.21 -25.38
C GLY A 134 17.06 3.57 -26.76
N GLY A 135 16.63 4.34 -27.77
CA GLY A 135 16.34 3.82 -29.11
C GLY A 135 14.87 3.47 -29.37
N PHE A 136 14.03 3.39 -28.34
CA PHE A 136 12.63 2.99 -28.42
C PHE A 136 11.69 4.20 -28.33
N ASN A 137 10.60 4.17 -29.11
CA ASN A 137 9.55 5.18 -29.02
C ASN A 137 8.59 4.82 -27.88
N ILE A 138 8.38 5.74 -26.95
CA ILE A 138 7.35 5.61 -25.91
C ILE A 138 6.02 5.98 -26.56
N LYS A 139 4.99 5.15 -26.34
CA LYS A 139 3.69 5.30 -26.98
C LYS A 139 2.59 5.29 -25.95
N ASP A 140 1.60 6.14 -26.17
CA ASP A 140 0.36 6.16 -25.41
C ASP A 140 -0.69 5.29 -26.11
N THR A 141 -1.51 4.59 -25.34
CA THR A 141 -2.66 3.85 -25.88
C THR A 141 -3.67 4.80 -26.52
N HIS A 142 -3.91 5.94 -25.85
CA HIS A 142 -4.70 7.04 -26.37
C HIS A 142 -3.77 8.21 -26.65
N TYR A 143 -3.46 8.40 -27.94
CA TYR A 143 -2.52 9.43 -28.36
C TYR A 143 -3.12 10.82 -28.20
N ILE A 144 -2.53 11.61 -27.30
CA ILE A 144 -2.86 13.01 -27.04
C ILE A 144 -1.64 13.88 -27.41
N PRO A 145 -1.59 14.48 -28.61
CA PRO A 145 -0.44 15.29 -29.02
C PRO A 145 -0.48 16.70 -28.45
N GLY A 146 0.69 17.26 -28.19
CA GLY A 146 0.88 18.62 -27.73
C GLY A 146 1.22 18.72 -26.26
N TRP A 147 1.16 19.94 -25.73
CA TRP A 147 1.46 20.23 -24.34
C TRP A 147 0.25 19.95 -23.46
N HIS A 148 0.46 19.13 -22.44
CA HIS A 148 -0.55 18.79 -21.46
C HIS A 148 -0.02 19.00 -20.05
N SER A 149 -0.87 19.53 -19.19
CA SER A 149 -0.60 19.68 -17.76
C SER A 149 -0.38 18.32 -17.08
N VAL A 150 0.29 18.30 -15.92
CA VAL A 150 0.42 17.09 -15.09
C VAL A 150 -0.95 16.45 -14.80
N SER A 151 -1.98 17.26 -14.56
CA SER A 151 -3.34 16.79 -14.33
C SER A 151 -3.91 16.05 -15.54
N GLU A 152 -3.73 16.60 -16.75
CA GLU A 152 -4.17 15.98 -18.00
C GLU A 152 -3.37 14.71 -18.33
N ILE A 153 -2.05 14.72 -18.07
CA ILE A 153 -1.19 13.55 -18.23
C ILE A 153 -1.67 12.39 -17.36
N PHE A 154 -2.05 12.67 -16.11
CA PHE A 154 -2.60 11.67 -15.21
C PHE A 154 -3.99 11.20 -15.67
N LEU A 155 -4.88 12.13 -16.01
CA LEU A 155 -6.24 11.84 -16.47
C LEU A 155 -6.26 10.95 -17.73
N HIS A 156 -5.44 11.28 -18.72
CA HIS A 156 -5.34 10.54 -19.97
C HIS A 156 -4.37 9.36 -19.88
N SER A 157 -3.72 9.15 -18.73
CA SER A 157 -2.74 8.10 -18.51
C SER A 157 -1.68 8.09 -19.61
N SER A 158 -1.05 9.23 -19.89
CA SER A 158 0.04 9.30 -20.88
C SER A 158 1.30 8.64 -20.34
N ASN A 159 1.79 7.59 -21.01
CA ASN A 159 3.11 6.98 -20.78
C ASN A 159 4.23 7.97 -21.11
N THR A 160 4.04 8.76 -22.16
CA THR A 160 4.99 9.79 -22.59
C THR A 160 5.17 10.86 -21.52
N GLY A 161 4.07 11.38 -20.97
CA GLY A 161 4.11 12.35 -19.88
C GLY A 161 4.68 11.75 -18.60
N ALA A 162 4.24 10.55 -18.20
CA ALA A 162 4.79 9.86 -17.03
C ALA A 162 6.31 9.61 -17.13
N THR A 163 6.80 9.29 -18.33
CA THR A 163 8.23 9.10 -18.59
C THR A 163 9.02 10.40 -18.42
N GLN A 164 8.51 11.52 -18.94
CA GLN A 164 9.17 12.82 -18.79
C GLN A 164 9.23 13.24 -17.32
N ILE A 165 8.11 13.12 -16.60
CA ILE A 165 8.01 13.43 -15.18
C ILE A 165 9.00 12.60 -14.35
N ILE A 166 9.11 11.29 -14.59
CA ILE A 166 10.06 10.48 -13.81
C ILE A 166 11.53 10.82 -14.13
N PHE A 167 11.81 11.37 -15.31
CA PHE A 167 13.16 11.82 -15.63
C PHE A 167 13.55 13.10 -14.88
N GLU A 168 12.59 13.90 -14.45
CA GLU A 168 12.85 15.02 -13.54
C GLU A 168 13.19 14.55 -12.13
N VAL A 169 12.48 13.52 -11.64
CA VAL A 169 12.85 12.82 -10.38
C VAL A 169 14.25 12.22 -10.49
N GLY A 170 14.55 11.64 -11.65
CA GLY A 170 15.83 10.99 -11.91
C GLY A 170 15.88 9.55 -11.39
N LYS A 171 16.65 8.74 -12.12
CA LYS A 171 16.74 7.28 -11.92
C LYS A 171 17.13 6.86 -10.50
N GLN A 172 18.14 7.50 -9.92
CA GLN A 172 18.67 7.11 -8.61
C GLN A 172 17.64 7.38 -7.50
N GLN A 173 17.05 8.57 -7.53
CA GLN A 173 16.02 8.96 -6.56
C GLN A 173 14.78 8.07 -6.71
N PHE A 174 14.30 7.84 -7.94
CA PHE A 174 13.17 6.93 -8.16
C PHE A 174 13.42 5.54 -7.58
N LYS A 175 14.60 4.95 -7.81
CA LYS A 175 14.96 3.65 -7.25
C LYS A 175 15.00 3.65 -5.73
N GLU A 176 15.53 4.71 -5.11
CA GLU A 176 15.53 4.87 -3.66
C GLU A 176 14.11 4.96 -3.09
N TYR A 177 13.21 5.66 -3.78
CA TYR A 177 11.79 5.71 -3.43
C TYR A 177 11.12 4.34 -3.49
N LEU A 178 11.31 3.60 -4.59
CA LEU A 178 10.78 2.24 -4.73
C LEU A 178 11.27 1.32 -3.61
N LYS A 179 12.54 1.46 -3.21
CA LYS A 179 13.11 0.72 -2.07
C LYS A 179 12.50 1.16 -0.75
N LYS A 180 12.34 2.47 -0.53
CA LYS A 180 11.76 3.03 0.71
C LYS A 180 10.35 2.50 0.94
N LEU A 181 9.55 2.44 -0.13
CA LEU A 181 8.19 1.88 -0.15
C LEU A 181 8.13 0.34 -0.04
N GLY A 182 9.29 -0.32 -0.01
CA GLY A 182 9.38 -1.78 0.07
C GLY A 182 8.92 -2.52 -1.20
N LEU A 183 8.82 -1.83 -2.35
CA LEU A 183 8.43 -2.44 -3.63
C LEU A 183 9.50 -3.38 -4.19
N LEU A 184 10.73 -3.25 -3.72
CA LEU A 184 11.87 -4.07 -4.12
C LEU A 184 12.18 -5.20 -3.14
N ASP A 185 11.46 -5.25 -2.00
CA ASP A 185 11.67 -6.22 -0.94
C ASP A 185 10.57 -7.31 -0.99
N GLN A 186 10.89 -8.51 -0.51
CA GLN A 186 9.86 -9.53 -0.29
C GLN A 186 8.80 -9.00 0.68
N LEU A 187 7.54 -9.28 0.39
CA LEU A 187 6.43 -8.86 1.22
C LEU A 187 6.64 -9.29 2.67
N LYS A 188 6.28 -8.43 3.64
CA LYS A 188 6.38 -8.72 5.08
C LYS A 188 4.98 -8.89 5.66
N ILE A 189 4.48 -10.12 5.57
CA ILE A 189 3.23 -10.57 6.19
C ILE A 189 3.48 -11.87 6.94
N GLU A 190 2.53 -12.22 7.79
CA GLU A 190 2.57 -13.36 8.70
C GLU A 190 2.22 -14.71 8.03
N ILE A 191 2.13 -14.70 6.71
CA ILE A 191 1.96 -15.89 5.87
C ILE A 191 3.34 -16.26 5.30
N PRO A 192 3.77 -17.53 5.36
CA PRO A 192 5.11 -17.91 4.91
C PRO A 192 5.25 -17.88 3.37
N GLU A 193 4.16 -18.11 2.64
CA GLU A 193 4.11 -18.12 1.18
C GLU A 193 4.10 -16.72 0.58
N ARG A 194 5.29 -16.13 0.37
CA ARG A 194 5.44 -14.74 -0.09
C ARG A 194 6.25 -14.68 -1.37
N GLY A 195 5.68 -14.11 -2.42
CA GLY A 195 6.37 -13.89 -3.69
C GLY A 195 7.53 -12.90 -3.53
N THR A 196 8.52 -13.01 -4.40
CA THR A 196 9.66 -12.08 -4.44
C THR A 196 9.50 -11.17 -5.64
N PRO A 197 9.53 -9.82 -5.48
CA PRO A 197 9.46 -8.91 -6.60
C PRO A 197 10.53 -9.20 -7.66
N LEU A 198 10.16 -9.02 -8.93
CA LEU A 198 11.08 -9.15 -10.05
C LEU A 198 11.33 -7.78 -10.66
N PHE A 199 12.61 -7.40 -10.74
CA PHE A 199 13.05 -6.17 -11.35
C PHE A 199 14.49 -6.29 -11.86
N PRO A 200 14.91 -5.43 -12.81
CA PRO A 200 16.26 -5.42 -13.32
C PRO A 200 17.29 -5.16 -12.23
N SER A 201 18.42 -5.88 -12.31
CA SER A 201 19.56 -5.61 -11.45
C SER A 201 20.14 -4.22 -11.68
N ASP A 202 20.89 -3.71 -10.71
CA ASP A 202 21.51 -2.38 -10.76
C ASP A 202 22.29 -2.11 -12.05
N LYS A 203 23.01 -3.13 -12.55
CA LYS A 203 23.77 -3.04 -13.81
C LYS A 203 22.88 -2.92 -15.05
N ARG A 204 21.64 -3.38 -14.98
CA ARG A 204 20.65 -3.36 -16.06
C ARG A 204 19.60 -2.26 -15.88
N TRP A 205 19.72 -1.43 -14.84
CA TRP A 205 18.81 -0.32 -14.60
C TRP A 205 19.20 0.89 -15.46
N SER A 206 18.65 0.91 -16.67
CA SER A 206 18.89 1.96 -17.66
C SER A 206 17.84 3.07 -17.58
N ASP A 207 18.01 4.12 -18.38
CA ASP A 207 16.99 5.18 -18.49
C ASP A 207 15.74 4.65 -19.19
N LEU A 208 15.89 3.70 -20.13
CA LEU A 208 14.76 2.96 -20.69
C LEU A 208 14.04 2.15 -19.61
N THR A 209 14.78 1.47 -18.73
CA THR A 209 14.20 0.74 -17.60
C THR A 209 13.41 1.67 -16.68
N THR A 210 13.96 2.85 -16.40
CA THR A 210 13.31 3.88 -15.58
C THR A 210 12.03 4.38 -16.25
N ALA A 211 12.07 4.63 -17.56
CA ALA A 211 10.90 4.99 -18.36
C ALA A 211 9.81 3.93 -18.27
N ILE A 212 10.11 2.67 -18.60
CA ILE A 212 9.09 1.59 -18.60
C ILE A 212 8.46 1.37 -17.22
N MET A 213 9.26 1.49 -16.15
CA MET A 213 8.79 1.33 -14.78
C MET A 213 7.88 2.48 -14.34
N SER A 214 8.07 3.69 -14.85
CA SER A 214 7.22 4.85 -14.51
C SER A 214 5.75 4.67 -14.87
N TYR A 215 5.45 3.80 -15.84
CA TYR A 215 4.11 3.44 -16.23
C TYR A 215 3.79 1.95 -15.99
N GLY A 216 4.56 1.31 -15.10
CA GLY A 216 4.22 0.04 -14.44
C GLY A 216 4.67 -1.24 -15.13
N TYR A 217 5.68 -1.17 -16.02
CA TYR A 217 6.28 -2.35 -16.67
C TYR A 217 7.77 -2.48 -16.34
N GLY A 218 8.31 -3.69 -16.41
CA GLY A 218 9.70 -3.96 -16.03
C GLY A 218 9.92 -4.04 -14.51
N LEU A 219 8.83 -4.01 -13.73
CA LEU A 219 8.79 -4.31 -12.31
C LEU A 219 7.53 -5.14 -12.04
N SER A 220 7.70 -6.33 -11.47
CA SER A 220 6.59 -7.17 -11.01
C SER A 220 6.59 -7.24 -9.50
N VAL A 221 5.48 -6.82 -8.88
CA VAL A 221 5.33 -6.73 -7.43
C VAL A 221 4.07 -7.46 -6.97
N ILE A 222 3.98 -7.73 -5.67
CA ILE A 222 2.76 -8.18 -5.01
C ILE A 222 1.97 -6.93 -4.59
N TYR A 223 0.64 -7.02 -4.58
CA TYR A 223 -0.23 -6.00 -4.04
C TYR A 223 -0.92 -6.51 -2.77
N PRO A 224 -1.08 -5.70 -1.69
CA PRO A 224 -0.42 -4.43 -1.38
C PRO A 224 1.07 -4.58 -1.02
N THR A 225 1.72 -3.49 -0.59
CA THR A 225 3.18 -3.42 -0.41
C THR A 225 3.56 -3.12 1.04
N LYS A 226 4.84 -3.27 1.41
CA LYS A 226 5.34 -3.25 2.80
C LYS A 226 4.74 -2.17 3.70
N ASP A 227 4.56 -0.94 3.23
CA ASP A 227 4.04 0.17 4.05
C ASP A 227 2.50 0.16 4.20
N GLN A 228 1.79 -0.58 3.35
CA GLN A 228 0.36 -0.87 3.49
C GLN A 228 0.06 -2.09 4.37
N TYR A 229 1.09 -2.84 4.80
CA TYR A 229 0.96 -3.88 5.82
C TYR A 229 1.70 -3.42 7.07
N VAL A 230 1.02 -2.77 8.01
CA VAL A 230 1.55 -2.84 9.39
C VAL A 230 1.03 -4.15 9.95
N SER A 231 1.97 -5.08 10.13
CA SER A 231 1.75 -6.30 10.90
C SER A 231 1.32 -5.92 12.31
N GLN A 232 0.03 -6.08 12.62
CA GLN A 232 -0.43 -6.29 13.99
C GLN A 232 -1.14 -7.64 14.10
N ALA A 233 -0.41 -8.73 13.85
CA ALA A 233 -0.71 -9.98 14.50
C ALA A 233 0.19 -10.10 15.75
N ALA A 234 -0.47 -10.22 16.91
CA ALA A 234 0.10 -10.45 18.25
C ALA A 234 0.54 -9.22 19.06
N SER A 235 -0.36 -8.26 19.28
CA SER A 235 -0.44 -7.64 20.61
C SER A 235 -1.29 -8.56 21.50
N VAL A 236 -0.64 -9.51 22.19
CA VAL A 236 -1.23 -10.15 23.38
C VAL A 236 -1.39 -9.03 24.41
N GLN A 237 -2.51 -8.31 24.35
CA GLN A 237 -2.87 -7.40 25.42
C GLN A 237 -3.30 -8.23 26.62
N VAL A 238 -2.35 -8.49 27.51
CA VAL A 238 -2.70 -8.73 28.91
C VAL A 238 -3.31 -7.42 29.40
N LYS A 239 -4.64 -7.35 29.43
CA LYS A 239 -5.34 -6.34 30.22
C LYS A 239 -5.01 -6.62 31.69
N THR A 240 -4.01 -5.93 32.22
CA THR A 240 -4.00 -5.61 33.65
C THR A 240 -4.88 -4.38 33.83
N GLU A 241 -6.06 -4.59 34.41
CA GLU A 241 -6.75 -3.52 35.11
C GLU A 241 -5.84 -3.05 36.25
N GLU A 242 -5.28 -1.84 36.14
CA GLU A 242 -4.72 -1.12 37.27
C GLU A 242 -5.49 0.19 37.48
N VAL A 243 -6.49 0.05 38.35
CA VAL A 243 -6.88 0.96 39.44
C VAL A 243 -6.40 2.41 39.34
N GLU A 244 -7.38 3.29 39.14
CA GLU A 244 -7.35 4.71 39.45
C GLU A 244 -6.84 4.98 40.88
N GLY A 245 -5.80 5.79 41.04
CA GLY A 245 -5.50 6.38 42.35
C GLY A 245 -4.10 6.94 42.55
N ALA A 246 -4.05 8.27 42.62
CA ALA A 246 -3.23 9.07 43.54
C ALA A 246 -1.89 9.68 43.06
N ALA A 247 -1.85 10.99 43.35
CA ALA A 247 -0.71 11.81 43.76
C ALA A 247 0.06 12.59 42.69
N GLU A 248 -0.39 13.84 42.54
CA GLU A 248 0.40 15.07 42.62
C GLU A 248 1.84 14.96 43.16
N GLU A 249 2.63 15.93 42.67
CA GLU A 249 3.80 16.54 43.31
C GLU A 249 5.19 16.09 42.82
N CYS A 250 5.80 16.92 41.97
CA CYS A 250 7.25 16.94 41.81
C CYS A 250 7.74 18.40 41.77
N VAL A 251 8.16 18.89 42.94
CA VAL A 251 8.86 20.17 43.11
C VAL A 251 10.26 19.90 43.66
N LYS A 252 11.25 20.17 42.80
CA LYS A 252 12.60 20.72 43.02
C LYS A 252 13.67 19.95 43.82
N LYS A 253 14.86 19.84 43.19
CA LYS A 253 16.13 20.52 43.56
C LYS A 253 17.17 20.28 42.45
N GLU A 254 17.57 21.31 41.69
CA GLU A 254 18.61 22.34 41.94
C GLU A 254 20.04 21.94 41.49
N ALA A 255 20.50 22.62 40.44
CA ALA A 255 21.87 23.14 40.25
C ALA A 255 21.74 24.34 39.28
N LEU A 256 21.65 25.58 39.78
CA LEU A 256 22.76 26.54 39.89
C LEU A 256 23.51 26.74 38.56
N ASP A 257 23.11 27.75 37.77
CA ASP A 257 24.05 28.81 37.38
C ASP A 257 23.33 30.09 36.92
N ASP A 258 23.80 31.19 37.49
CA ASP A 258 23.80 32.61 37.16
C ASP A 258 22.61 33.41 36.58
N THR A 259 22.41 34.51 37.29
CA THR A 259 21.52 35.66 37.14
C THR A 259 21.79 36.51 35.89
N HIS A 260 20.74 37.06 35.26
CA HIS A 260 20.57 38.50 35.00
C HIS A 260 19.19 38.82 34.36
N ASP A 261 18.35 39.45 35.17
CA ASP A 261 17.55 40.69 34.95
C ASP A 261 16.62 40.94 33.74
N SER A 262 15.53 41.66 34.05
CA SER A 262 14.50 42.33 33.21
C SER A 262 13.42 41.44 32.54
N VAL A 263 12.17 41.40 33.03
CA VAL A 263 11.06 42.38 32.87
C VAL A 263 10.58 42.50 31.41
N VAL A 264 9.38 41.97 31.10
CA VAL A 264 8.19 42.70 30.58
C VAL A 264 7.00 41.73 30.49
N THR A 265 5.88 42.19 31.03
CA THR A 265 4.52 41.62 31.07
C THR A 265 3.65 42.04 29.88
N GLY A 266 2.61 41.25 29.57
CA GLY A 266 1.36 41.70 28.92
C GLY A 266 1.07 40.98 27.60
N ALA A 267 0.23 39.95 27.53
CA ALA A 267 -1.23 39.89 27.67
C ALA A 267 -2.03 40.37 26.42
N THR A 268 -2.66 39.37 25.77
CA THR A 268 -4.06 39.29 25.30
C THR A 268 -4.64 40.26 24.25
N SER A 269 -5.30 39.66 23.24
CA SER A 269 -6.70 39.88 22.79
C SER A 269 -6.79 39.60 21.26
N SER A 270 -7.50 38.57 20.80
CA SER A 270 -8.95 38.40 20.59
C SER A 270 -9.43 38.86 19.19
N GLY A 271 -10.21 38.00 18.53
CA GLY A 271 -10.95 38.26 17.28
C GLY A 271 -10.63 37.15 16.26
N GLY A 272 -11.47 36.16 15.95
CA GLY A 272 -12.92 36.09 16.08
C GLY A 272 -13.58 36.66 14.83
N GLU A 273 -13.72 35.84 13.79
CA GLU A 273 -14.75 35.99 12.76
C GLU A 273 -15.02 34.64 12.09
N ASP A 274 -16.23 34.12 12.37
CA ASP A 274 -16.94 33.10 11.62
C ASP A 274 -17.18 33.57 10.17
N LEU A 275 -17.34 32.63 9.23
CA LEU A 275 -18.52 32.60 8.35
C LEU A 275 -18.55 31.34 7.44
N ALA A 276 -19.73 30.74 7.45
CA ALA A 276 -20.42 30.10 6.33
C ALA A 276 -19.94 28.72 5.84
N THR A 277 -20.57 27.71 6.44
CA THR A 277 -21.11 26.53 5.77
C THR A 277 -21.81 26.88 4.45
N ASP A 278 -21.51 26.15 3.37
CA ASP A 278 -22.54 25.82 2.40
C ASP A 278 -22.31 24.45 1.73
N SER A 279 -23.43 23.80 1.50
CA SER A 279 -23.65 22.42 1.08
C SER A 279 -23.68 22.32 -0.43
N LEU A 280 -22.86 21.44 -1.02
CA LEU A 280 -23.11 20.90 -2.36
C LEU A 280 -22.80 19.40 -2.40
N MET A 281 -23.85 18.62 -2.15
CA MET A 281 -24.01 17.29 -2.75
C MET A 281 -24.30 17.48 -4.24
N SER A 282 -23.51 16.82 -5.10
CA SER A 282 -23.94 16.47 -6.45
C SER A 282 -23.13 15.27 -6.99
N GLU A 283 -23.79 14.12 -6.99
CA GLU A 283 -23.80 13.08 -8.03
C GLU A 283 -22.49 12.73 -8.76
N VAL A 284 -21.94 11.57 -8.42
CA VAL A 284 -20.95 10.83 -9.21
C VAL A 284 -21.71 10.05 -10.31
N PRO A 285 -21.45 10.24 -11.61
CA PRO A 285 -22.05 9.41 -12.64
C PRO A 285 -21.32 8.08 -12.76
N VAL A 286 -22.09 6.99 -12.71
CA VAL A 286 -21.68 5.63 -13.07
C VAL A 286 -21.45 5.59 -14.59
N ILE A 287 -20.20 5.33 -15.02
CA ILE A 287 -19.88 5.08 -16.42
C ILE A 287 -20.12 3.60 -16.69
N GLY A 288 -21.15 3.33 -17.49
CA GLY A 288 -21.51 1.99 -17.96
C GLY A 288 -20.47 1.40 -18.91
N ALA A 289 -20.31 0.08 -18.79
CA ALA A 289 -19.60 -0.74 -19.75
C ALA A 289 -20.43 -0.85 -21.03
N ASP A 290 -19.95 -0.25 -22.11
CA ASP A 290 -20.45 -0.51 -23.46
C ASP A 290 -19.29 -0.69 -24.44
N ASN A 291 -19.28 -1.89 -25.03
CA ASN A 291 -18.72 -2.27 -26.33
C ASN A 291 -17.20 -2.24 -26.54
N ILE A 292 -16.58 -3.41 -26.36
CA ILE A 292 -15.41 -3.83 -27.15
C ILE A 292 -15.75 -5.16 -27.83
N SER A 293 -15.96 -5.09 -29.14
CA SER A 293 -15.93 -6.21 -30.10
C SER A 293 -14.50 -6.43 -30.58
#